data_AF-A0A1G0E718-F1
#
_entry.id   AF-A0A1G0E718-F1
#
_cell.length_a   1.000
_cell.length_b   1.000
_cell.length_c   1.000
_cell.angle_alpha   90.00
_cell.angle_beta   90.00
_cell.angle_gamma   90.00
#
_symmetry.space_group_name_H-M   'P 1'
#
loop_
_entity.id
_entity.type
_entity.pdbx_description
1 polymer ?
#
loop_
_entity_poly.entity_id
_entity_poly.type
_entity_poly.pdbx_seq_one_letter_code
_entity_poly.pdbx_strand_id
1 'polypeptide(L)'
;MWKTKAAKIAGYVVMLSGLLVIIGWVFGIDWLKTTSPNMISMKFLTAISFVLSGIILVLIVKSSASEDSTGLAALVLPMLSLMVMLIMATIFFSVLVGFDLGFVNMLIREKQGAIGTVYSVYPGLPSIATMVAFFFIALAGLLEPITYCCKKNYSVLIGMLVMIIGAVALVGYIVGIPILFYYVPGKSSAIAISTALLFVIWGMGILLCYDDRDDKNSK
;
A
#
# COMPACT_ATOMS: atom_id res chain seq x y z
N MET A 1 17.07 -13.70 -12.56
CA MET A 1 15.94 -13.75 -13.54
C MET A 1 14.61 -14.18 -12.92
N TRP A 2 14.52 -15.30 -12.18
CA TRP A 2 13.24 -15.71 -11.57
C TRP A 2 12.76 -14.73 -10.48
N LYS A 3 13.69 -14.20 -9.66
CA LYS A 3 13.45 -13.17 -8.64
C LYS A 3 12.81 -11.91 -9.23
N THR A 4 13.35 -11.40 -10.33
CA THR A 4 12.79 -10.25 -11.08
C THR A 4 11.35 -10.50 -11.55
N LYS A 5 11.08 -11.70 -12.09
CA LYS A 5 9.73 -12.08 -12.53
C LYS A 5 8.76 -12.15 -11.36
N ALA A 6 9.18 -12.75 -10.24
CA ALA A 6 8.38 -12.83 -9.03
C ALA A 6 8.05 -11.43 -8.47
N ALA A 7 9.02 -10.51 -8.45
CA ALA A 7 8.80 -9.12 -8.02
C ALA A 7 7.80 -8.37 -8.92
N LYS A 8 7.86 -8.58 -10.26
CA LYS A 8 6.86 -8.03 -11.18
C LYS A 8 5.46 -8.60 -10.93
N ILE A 9 5.36 -9.91 -10.73
CA ILE A 9 4.10 -10.57 -10.42
C ILE A 9 3.51 -10.01 -9.13
N ALA A 10 4.33 -9.81 -8.09
CA ALA A 10 3.90 -9.16 -6.85
C ALA A 10 3.30 -7.76 -7.11
N GLY A 11 3.96 -6.94 -7.94
CA GLY A 11 3.44 -5.63 -8.34
C GLY A 11 2.11 -5.70 -9.08
N TYR A 12 1.95 -6.63 -10.03
CA TYR A 12 0.68 -6.84 -10.73
C TYR A 12 -0.44 -7.33 -9.81
N VAL A 13 -0.13 -8.25 -8.89
CA VAL A 13 -1.10 -8.72 -7.89
C VAL A 13 -1.59 -7.55 -7.04
N VAL A 14 -0.67 -6.72 -6.53
CA VAL A 14 -1.03 -5.55 -5.73
C VAL A 14 -1.91 -4.56 -6.51
N MET A 15 -1.55 -4.30 -7.76
CA MET A 15 -2.32 -3.42 -8.65
C MET A 15 -3.73 -3.97 -8.93
N LEU A 16 -3.84 -5.24 -9.30
CA LEU A 16 -5.11 -5.88 -9.65
C LEU A 16 -6.03 -6.00 -8.43
N SER A 17 -5.49 -6.33 -7.26
CA SER A 17 -6.27 -6.35 -6.02
C SER A 17 -6.85 -4.98 -5.69
N GLY A 18 -6.08 -3.90 -5.87
CA GLY A 18 -6.60 -2.53 -5.72
C GLY A 18 -7.73 -2.22 -6.70
N LEU A 19 -7.58 -2.60 -7.98
CA LEU A 19 -8.61 -2.39 -9.00
C LEU A 19 -9.90 -3.16 -8.70
N LEU A 20 -9.80 -4.41 -8.25
CA LEU A 20 -10.96 -5.22 -7.86
C LEU A 20 -11.75 -4.57 -6.72
N VAL A 21 -11.05 -4.01 -5.73
CA VAL A 21 -11.69 -3.29 -4.61
C VAL A 21 -12.36 -2.00 -5.09
N ILE A 22 -11.73 -1.24 -6.00
CA ILE A 22 -12.33 -0.06 -6.63
C ILE A 22 -13.64 -0.43 -7.35
N ILE A 23 -13.62 -1.50 -8.14
CA ILE A 23 -14.82 -2.04 -8.81
C ILE A 23 -15.87 -2.41 -7.75
N GLY A 24 -15.47 -3.08 -6.68
CA GLY A 24 -16.36 -3.40 -5.55
C GLY A 24 -17.07 -2.16 -4.99
N TRP A 25 -16.33 -1.07 -4.80
CA TRP A 25 -16.89 0.21 -4.35
C TRP A 25 -17.84 0.85 -5.35
N VAL A 26 -17.46 0.93 -6.63
CA VAL A 26 -18.27 1.59 -7.68
C VAL A 26 -19.58 0.84 -7.95
N PHE A 27 -19.54 -0.50 -7.98
CA PHE A 27 -20.72 -1.33 -8.24
C PHE A 27 -21.47 -1.73 -6.97
N GLY A 28 -21.03 -1.30 -5.80
CA GLY A 28 -21.68 -1.62 -4.53
C GLY A 28 -21.56 -3.10 -4.12
N ILE A 29 -20.58 -3.83 -4.64
CA ILE A 29 -20.41 -5.27 -4.42
C ILE A 29 -19.58 -5.50 -3.16
N ASP A 30 -20.22 -5.90 -2.05
CA ASP A 30 -19.57 -5.97 -0.73
C ASP A 30 -18.51 -7.07 -0.60
N TRP A 31 -18.64 -8.20 -1.31
CA TRP A 31 -17.66 -9.29 -1.28
C TRP A 31 -16.33 -8.95 -1.97
N LEU A 32 -16.32 -7.92 -2.82
CA LEU A 32 -15.08 -7.41 -3.44
C LEU A 32 -14.34 -6.43 -2.51
N LYS A 33 -15.03 -5.85 -1.53
CA LYS A 33 -14.46 -4.89 -0.57
C LYS A 33 -14.01 -5.57 0.73
N THR A 34 -14.70 -6.66 1.09
CA THR A 34 -14.52 -7.40 2.33
C THR A 34 -14.33 -8.90 2.04
N THR A 35 -13.33 -9.52 2.66
CA THR A 35 -13.12 -10.97 2.55
C THR A 35 -14.20 -11.77 3.29
N SER A 36 -14.89 -11.15 4.26
CA SER A 36 -16.09 -11.70 4.91
C SER A 36 -16.98 -10.59 5.50
N PRO A 37 -18.28 -10.86 5.73
CA PRO A 37 -19.22 -9.87 6.29
C PRO A 37 -18.83 -9.30 7.66
N ASN A 38 -18.03 -10.04 8.44
CA ASN A 38 -17.54 -9.60 9.76
C ASN A 38 -16.12 -9.00 9.72
N MET A 39 -15.49 -8.90 8.55
CA MET A 39 -14.14 -8.37 8.41
C MET A 39 -14.13 -6.93 7.91
N ILE A 40 -13.09 -6.21 8.31
CA ILE A 40 -12.89 -4.81 7.94
C ILE A 40 -12.74 -4.68 6.42
N SER A 41 -13.48 -3.73 5.87
CA SER A 41 -13.44 -3.40 4.44
C SER A 41 -12.24 -2.54 4.08
N MET A 42 -11.62 -2.83 2.94
CA MET A 42 -10.57 -1.97 2.41
C MET A 42 -11.17 -0.68 1.86
N LYS A 43 -10.71 0.47 2.38
CA LYS A 43 -11.23 1.79 2.01
C LYS A 43 -10.90 2.15 0.56
N PHE A 44 -11.74 3.01 -0.04
CA PHE A 44 -11.59 3.40 -1.45
C PHE A 44 -10.25 4.08 -1.76
N LEU A 45 -9.85 5.08 -0.97
CA LEU A 45 -8.58 5.79 -1.16
C LEU A 45 -7.37 4.88 -0.92
N THR A 46 -7.51 3.89 -0.04
CA THR A 46 -6.53 2.81 0.16
C THR A 46 -6.40 1.95 -1.11
N ALA A 47 -7.51 1.64 -1.77
CA ALA A 47 -7.51 0.89 -3.03
C ALA A 47 -6.82 1.64 -4.16
N ILE A 48 -7.11 2.92 -4.35
CA ILE A 48 -6.39 3.77 -5.31
C ILE A 48 -4.89 3.77 -4.99
N SER A 49 -4.52 3.93 -3.73
CA SER A 49 -3.11 3.96 -3.32
C SER A 49 -2.42 2.62 -3.54
N PHE A 50 -3.13 1.50 -3.40
CA PHE A 50 -2.58 0.18 -3.77
C PHE A 50 -2.37 0.04 -5.28
N VAL A 51 -3.30 0.50 -6.11
CA VAL A 51 -3.12 0.53 -7.58
C VAL A 51 -1.85 1.28 -7.93
N LEU A 52 -1.69 2.50 -7.39
CA LEU A 52 -0.49 3.31 -7.61
C LEU A 52 0.78 2.63 -7.08
N SER A 53 0.73 2.03 -5.89
CA SER A 53 1.87 1.30 -5.30
C SER A 53 2.32 0.09 -6.10
N GLY A 54 1.37 -0.62 -6.73
CA GLY A 54 1.67 -1.75 -7.60
C GLY A 54 2.38 -1.30 -8.88
N ILE A 55 1.92 -0.18 -9.46
CA ILE A 55 2.59 0.44 -10.62
C ILE A 55 4.00 0.90 -10.24
N ILE A 56 4.16 1.56 -9.08
CA ILE A 56 5.46 1.97 -8.52
C ILE A 56 6.40 0.77 -8.42
N LEU A 57 5.95 -0.36 -7.86
CA LEU A 57 6.76 -1.58 -7.74
C LEU A 57 7.17 -2.13 -9.11
N VAL A 58 6.24 -2.24 -10.06
CA VAL A 58 6.56 -2.71 -11.42
C VAL A 58 7.58 -1.81 -12.11
N LEU A 59 7.48 -0.48 -11.95
CA LEU A 59 8.42 0.47 -12.51
C LEU A 59 9.81 0.39 -11.86
N ILE A 60 9.88 0.23 -10.53
CA ILE A 60 11.14 -0.03 -9.80
C ILE A 60 11.81 -1.29 -10.36
N VAL A 61 11.05 -2.38 -10.53
CA VAL A 61 11.62 -3.64 -11.04
C VAL A 61 12.10 -3.51 -12.48
N LYS A 62 11.37 -2.79 -13.34
CA LYS A 62 11.80 -2.52 -14.72
C LYS A 62 13.10 -1.71 -14.78
N SER A 63 13.19 -0.65 -13.98
CA SER A 63 14.41 0.16 -13.86
C SER A 63 15.59 -0.68 -13.37
N SER A 64 15.37 -1.51 -12.34
CA SER A 64 16.36 -2.42 -11.78
C SER A 64 16.88 -3.48 -12.75
N ALA A 65 16.02 -3.94 -13.67
CA ALA A 65 16.35 -4.96 -14.65
C ALA A 65 17.02 -4.39 -15.92
N SER A 66 17.25 -3.07 -15.97
CA SER A 66 17.69 -2.35 -17.17
C SER A 66 16.77 -2.56 -18.38
N GLU A 67 15.50 -2.88 -18.11
CA GLU A 67 14.48 -3.10 -19.14
C GLU A 67 13.77 -1.80 -19.56
N ASP A 68 14.01 -0.69 -18.86
CA ASP A 68 13.49 0.61 -19.23
C ASP A 68 14.40 1.30 -20.26
N SER A 69 14.25 0.92 -21.52
CA SER A 69 14.97 1.54 -22.65
C SER A 69 14.53 2.99 -22.93
N THR A 70 13.40 3.41 -22.37
CA THR A 70 12.75 4.71 -22.66
C THR A 70 13.00 5.78 -21.60
N GLY A 71 13.53 5.42 -20.43
CA GLY A 71 13.65 6.33 -19.28
C GLY A 71 12.31 6.77 -18.69
N LEU A 72 11.20 6.15 -19.10
CA LEU A 72 9.86 6.48 -18.64
C LEU A 72 9.69 6.22 -17.15
N ALA A 73 10.34 5.19 -16.59
CA ALA A 73 10.28 4.91 -15.17
C ALA A 73 10.89 6.05 -14.36
N ALA A 74 11.99 6.67 -14.83
CA ALA A 74 12.63 7.79 -14.13
C ALA A 74 11.74 9.04 -14.03
N LEU A 75 10.88 9.26 -15.03
CA LEU A 75 9.94 10.39 -15.06
C LEU A 75 8.64 10.10 -14.29
N VAL A 76 8.06 8.92 -14.50
CA VAL A 76 6.72 8.57 -13.99
C VAL A 76 6.76 8.16 -12.52
N LEU A 77 7.82 7.48 -12.09
CA LEU A 77 7.93 6.96 -10.72
C LEU A 77 7.86 8.05 -9.64
N PRO A 78 8.59 9.19 -9.75
CA PRO A 78 8.48 10.26 -8.77
C PRO A 78 7.08 10.89 -8.73
N MET A 79 6.42 11.03 -9.89
CA MET A 79 5.06 11.60 -9.97
C MET A 79 4.04 10.72 -9.23
N LEU A 80 4.03 9.41 -9.52
CA LEU A 80 3.13 8.47 -8.85
C LEU A 80 3.39 8.41 -7.35
N SER A 81 4.66 8.42 -6.95
CA SER A 81 5.06 8.40 -5.55
C SER A 81 4.61 9.67 -4.82
N LEU A 82 4.77 10.83 -5.44
CA LEU A 82 4.31 12.10 -4.90
C LEU A 82 2.79 12.15 -4.77
N MET A 83 2.04 11.60 -5.75
CA MET A 83 0.59 11.47 -5.65
C MET A 83 0.16 10.61 -4.45
N VAL A 84 0.75 9.42 -4.27
CA VAL A 84 0.45 8.55 -3.11
C VAL A 84 0.78 9.28 -1.80
N MET A 85 1.92 9.96 -1.74
CA MET A 85 2.31 10.70 -0.55
C MET A 85 1.34 11.83 -0.23
N LEU A 86 0.94 12.63 -1.22
CA LEU A 86 -0.01 13.73 -1.01
C LEU A 86 -1.37 13.23 -0.53
N ILE A 87 -1.89 12.15 -1.13
CA ILE A 87 -3.15 11.54 -0.69
C ILE A 87 -3.04 11.15 0.79
N MET A 88 -1.99 10.42 1.17
CA MET A 88 -1.85 9.90 2.52
C MET A 88 -1.50 10.99 3.54
N ALA A 89 -0.67 11.96 3.19
CA ALA A 89 -0.33 13.08 4.04
C ALA A 89 -1.55 13.98 4.32
N THR A 90 -2.40 14.21 3.31
CA THR A 90 -3.63 14.98 3.47
C THR A 90 -4.59 14.31 4.45
N ILE A 91 -4.80 12.99 4.30
CA ILE A 91 -5.63 12.21 5.21
C ILE A 91 -5.01 12.19 6.62
N PHE A 92 -3.71 11.97 6.73
CA PHE A 92 -3.00 11.93 8.01
C PHE A 92 -3.10 13.27 8.76
N PHE A 93 -2.90 14.39 8.06
CA PHE A 93 -3.02 15.72 8.65
C PHE A 93 -4.44 16.02 9.11
N SER A 94 -5.45 15.57 8.36
CA SER A 94 -6.85 15.67 8.77
C SER A 94 -7.14 14.94 10.08
N VAL A 95 -6.56 13.75 10.27
CA VAL A 95 -6.68 13.01 11.54
C VAL A 95 -6.00 13.76 12.68
N LEU A 96 -4.81 14.33 12.45
CA LEU A 96 -4.06 15.05 13.49
C LEU A 96 -4.75 16.34 13.93
N VAL A 97 -5.29 17.10 12.98
CA VAL A 97 -5.96 18.39 13.26
C VAL A 97 -7.41 18.17 13.71
N GLY A 98 -7.98 16.98 13.49
CA GLY A 98 -9.40 16.72 13.74
C GLY A 98 -10.31 17.45 12.75
N PHE A 99 -9.77 17.83 11.57
CA PHE A 99 -10.54 18.50 10.53
C PHE A 99 -11.23 17.45 9.66
N ASP A 100 -12.56 17.47 9.61
CA ASP A 100 -13.32 16.58 8.74
C ASP A 100 -13.09 16.98 7.27
N LEU A 101 -12.29 16.18 6.56
CA LEU A 101 -12.14 16.32 5.12
C LEU A 101 -13.43 15.83 4.46
N GLY A 102 -14.39 16.73 4.29
CA GLY A 102 -15.65 16.44 3.58
C GLY A 102 -15.45 15.78 2.22
N PHE A 103 -14.31 16.00 1.56
CA PHE A 103 -13.92 15.32 0.32
C PHE A 103 -13.79 13.79 0.46
N VAL A 104 -13.27 13.29 1.58
CA VAL A 104 -13.15 11.84 1.85
C VAL A 104 -14.54 11.20 1.91
N ASN A 105 -15.50 11.90 2.50
CA ASN A 105 -16.91 11.50 2.58
C ASN A 105 -17.70 11.74 1.28
N MET A 106 -17.27 12.69 0.44
CA MET A 106 -17.92 13.00 -0.85
C MET A 106 -17.54 12.02 -1.96
N LEU A 107 -16.32 11.46 -1.96
CA LEU A 107 -15.90 10.53 -3.01
C LEU A 107 -16.77 9.28 -3.05
N ILE A 108 -16.94 8.63 -1.89
CA ILE A 108 -17.88 7.51 -1.71
C ILE A 108 -18.41 7.55 -0.28
N ARG A 109 -19.72 7.79 -0.13
CA ARG A 109 -20.39 7.74 1.18
C ARG A 109 -20.41 6.32 1.72
N GLU A 110 -19.50 6.03 2.65
CA GLU A 110 -19.62 4.86 3.51
C GLU A 110 -20.79 5.08 4.48
N LYS A 111 -21.86 4.28 4.36
CA LYS A 111 -22.94 4.30 5.36
C LYS A 111 -22.39 3.80 6.70
N GLN A 112 -22.58 4.60 7.74
CA GLN A 112 -22.25 4.22 9.12
C GLN A 112 -23.06 2.98 9.50
N GLY A 113 -22.41 1.90 9.94
CA GLY A 113 -23.04 0.60 10.19
C GLY A 113 -23.11 -0.34 8.97
N ALA A 114 -22.49 0.01 7.84
CA ALA A 114 -22.32 -0.92 6.73
C ALA A 114 -21.38 -2.08 7.09
N ILE A 115 -21.53 -3.20 6.37
CA ILE A 115 -20.71 -4.40 6.48
C ILE A 115 -19.22 -4.02 6.44
N GLY A 116 -18.43 -4.47 7.41
CA GLY A 116 -17.00 -4.17 7.52
C GLY A 116 -16.62 -2.79 8.08
N THR A 117 -17.56 -2.06 8.70
CA THR A 117 -17.28 -0.84 9.49
C THR A 117 -17.09 -1.10 10.99
N VAL A 118 -17.30 -2.34 11.44
CA VAL A 118 -16.91 -2.79 12.79
C VAL A 118 -15.39 -2.56 12.91
N TYR A 119 -14.96 -1.74 13.86
CA TYR A 119 -13.57 -1.25 14.02
C TYR A 119 -13.11 -0.07 13.12
N SER A 120 -14.03 0.68 12.51
CA SER A 120 -13.75 2.00 11.91
C SER A 120 -14.04 3.13 12.91
N VAL A 121 -13.10 4.05 13.11
CA VAL A 121 -13.31 5.24 13.97
C VAL A 121 -14.14 6.29 13.22
N TYR A 122 -13.80 6.52 11.95
CA TYR A 122 -14.56 7.36 11.03
C TYR A 122 -14.78 6.64 9.70
N PRO A 123 -15.96 6.76 9.08
CA PRO A 123 -16.21 6.24 7.74
C PRO A 123 -15.18 6.77 6.73
N GLY A 124 -14.71 5.92 5.83
CA GLY A 124 -13.73 6.28 4.78
C GLY A 124 -12.28 6.40 5.25
N LEU A 125 -12.02 6.42 6.57
CA LEU A 125 -10.70 6.69 7.12
C LEU A 125 -9.83 5.43 7.23
N PRO A 126 -8.67 5.35 6.56
CA PRO A 126 -7.73 4.25 6.74
C PRO A 126 -7.06 4.26 8.12
N SER A 127 -6.42 3.16 8.50
CA SER A 127 -5.62 3.08 9.72
C SER A 127 -4.41 4.02 9.66
N ILE A 128 -3.96 4.54 10.81
CA ILE A 128 -2.72 5.32 10.89
C ILE A 128 -1.54 4.49 10.37
N ALA A 129 -1.50 3.20 10.71
CA ALA A 129 -0.45 2.29 10.23
C ALA A 129 -0.49 2.09 8.71
N THR A 130 -1.67 2.08 8.09
CA THR A 130 -1.83 2.07 6.62
C THR A 130 -1.25 3.34 6.00
N MET A 131 -1.52 4.51 6.57
CA MET A 131 -1.00 5.79 6.06
C MET A 131 0.54 5.82 6.12
N VAL A 132 1.12 5.38 7.24
CA VAL A 132 2.57 5.29 7.44
C VAL A 132 3.19 4.29 6.45
N ALA A 133 2.58 3.13 6.24
CA ALA A 133 3.07 2.15 5.26
C ALA A 133 3.06 2.70 3.83
N PHE A 134 2.01 3.41 3.41
CA PHE A 134 2.00 4.06 2.10
C PHE A 134 2.98 5.23 1.98
N PHE A 135 3.21 5.97 3.06
CA PHE A 135 4.25 7.00 3.09
C PHE A 135 5.63 6.38 2.82
N PHE A 136 5.92 5.24 3.46
CA PHE A 136 7.14 4.48 3.18
C PHE A 136 7.21 3.98 1.73
N ILE A 137 6.11 3.43 1.19
CA ILE A 137 6.05 3.02 -0.22
C ILE A 137 6.37 4.19 -1.17
N ALA A 138 5.76 5.35 -0.94
CA ALA A 138 6.02 6.56 -1.73
C ALA A 138 7.48 7.02 -1.60
N LEU A 139 8.04 6.95 -0.39
CA LEU A 139 9.43 7.30 -0.15
C LEU A 139 10.39 6.35 -0.91
N ALA A 140 10.11 5.05 -0.98
CA ALA A 140 10.90 4.12 -1.79
C ALA A 140 10.92 4.50 -3.26
N GLY A 141 9.76 4.87 -3.83
CA GLY A 141 9.67 5.29 -5.23
C GLY A 141 10.39 6.62 -5.51
N LEU A 142 10.34 7.58 -4.58
CA LEU A 142 11.07 8.85 -4.72
C LEU A 142 12.58 8.71 -4.57
N LEU A 143 13.04 7.78 -3.73
CA LEU A 143 14.46 7.53 -3.52
C LEU A 143 15.06 6.64 -4.62
N GLU A 144 14.26 5.97 -5.43
CA GLU A 144 14.75 5.06 -6.47
C GLU A 144 15.78 5.68 -7.44
N PRO A 145 15.61 6.92 -7.95
CA PRO A 145 16.62 7.55 -8.80
C PRO A 145 17.97 7.73 -8.08
N ILE A 146 17.93 8.07 -6.79
CA ILE A 146 19.14 8.23 -5.96
C ILE A 146 19.77 6.87 -5.69
N THR A 147 18.96 5.86 -5.37
CA THR A 147 19.40 4.49 -5.15
C THR A 147 20.06 3.91 -6.40
N TYR A 148 19.51 4.19 -7.57
CA TYR A 148 20.06 3.78 -8.86
C TYR A 148 21.42 4.44 -9.13
N CYS A 149 21.54 5.76 -8.92
CA CYS A 149 22.78 6.50 -9.14
C CYS A 149 23.87 6.20 -8.08
N CYS A 150 23.50 6.09 -6.81
CA CYS A 150 24.44 5.99 -5.68
C CYS A 150 24.63 4.55 -5.17
N LYS A 151 23.97 3.55 -5.75
CA LYS A 151 24.03 2.11 -5.36
C LYS A 151 23.77 1.86 -3.86
N LYS A 152 22.86 2.62 -3.24
CA LYS A 152 22.53 2.48 -1.81
C LYS A 152 21.19 1.76 -1.59
N ASN A 153 21.14 0.76 -0.73
CA ASN A 153 19.96 -0.09 -0.54
C ASN A 153 18.88 0.47 0.41
N TYR A 154 18.54 1.77 0.31
CA TYR A 154 17.49 2.38 1.15
C TYR A 154 16.11 1.76 0.91
N SER A 155 15.80 1.40 -0.33
CA SER A 155 14.51 0.79 -0.68
C SER A 155 14.32 -0.57 -0.01
N VAL A 156 15.39 -1.33 0.26
CA VAL A 156 15.31 -2.62 0.97
C VAL A 156 14.87 -2.42 2.41
N LEU A 157 15.47 -1.47 3.13
CA LEU A 157 15.07 -1.12 4.49
C LEU A 157 13.59 -0.70 4.54
N ILE A 158 13.17 0.12 3.59
CA ILE A 158 11.77 0.57 3.47
C ILE A 158 10.84 -0.61 3.20
N GLY A 159 11.19 -1.50 2.27
CA GLY A 159 10.42 -2.71 1.96
C GLY A 159 10.25 -3.63 3.17
N MET A 160 11.30 -3.78 3.99
CA MET A 160 11.24 -4.53 5.25
C MET A 160 10.26 -3.89 6.24
N LEU A 161 10.31 -2.56 6.43
CA LEU A 161 9.39 -1.86 7.35
C LEU A 161 7.93 -2.05 6.93
N VAL A 162 7.62 -1.89 5.64
CA VAL A 162 6.26 -2.10 5.10
C VAL A 162 5.80 -3.53 5.30
N MET A 163 6.68 -4.51 5.05
CA MET A 163 6.38 -5.92 5.28
C MET A 163 6.09 -6.21 6.75
N ILE A 164 6.89 -5.68 7.68
CA ILE A 164 6.69 -5.88 9.13
C ILE A 164 5.33 -5.33 9.55
N ILE A 165 4.95 -4.14 9.08
CA ILE A 165 3.63 -3.55 9.38
C ILE A 165 2.51 -4.52 8.96
N GLY A 166 2.60 -5.06 7.74
CA GLY A 166 1.63 -6.05 7.24
C GLY A 166 1.66 -7.36 8.03
N ALA A 167 2.84 -7.91 8.31
CA ALA A 167 3.01 -9.18 9.01
C ALA A 167 2.46 -9.11 10.44
N VAL A 168 2.72 -8.02 11.18
CA VAL A 168 2.16 -7.80 12.52
C VAL A 168 0.62 -7.77 12.47
N ALA A 169 0.04 -7.11 11.47
CA ALA A 169 -1.42 -7.12 11.30
C ALA A 169 -1.98 -8.52 11.01
N LEU A 170 -1.31 -9.32 10.18
CA LEU A 170 -1.72 -10.71 9.92
C LEU A 170 -1.68 -11.58 11.18
N VAL A 171 -0.60 -11.44 11.98
CA VAL A 171 -0.53 -12.12 13.29
C VAL A 171 -1.67 -11.64 14.20
N GLY A 172 -1.98 -10.35 14.19
CA GLY A 172 -3.12 -9.80 14.93
C GLY A 172 -4.45 -10.42 14.56
N TYR A 173 -4.66 -10.72 13.27
CA TYR A 173 -5.85 -11.42 12.80
C TYR A 173 -5.89 -12.89 13.22
N ILE A 174 -4.75 -13.59 13.25
CA ILE A 174 -4.66 -14.99 13.67
C ILE A 174 -4.94 -15.13 15.18
N VAL A 175 -4.35 -14.24 15.99
CA VAL A 175 -4.52 -14.26 17.45
C VAL A 175 -5.84 -13.61 17.88
N GLY A 176 -6.44 -12.79 17.01
CA GLY A 176 -7.71 -12.10 17.28
C GLY A 176 -7.58 -10.90 18.22
N ILE A 177 -6.37 -10.31 18.36
CA ILE A 177 -6.14 -9.16 19.24
C ILE A 177 -6.22 -7.85 18.44
N PRO A 178 -7.18 -6.95 18.75
CA PRO A 178 -7.40 -5.74 17.96
C PRO A 178 -6.23 -4.77 17.85
N ILE A 179 -5.42 -4.67 18.89
CA ILE A 179 -4.26 -3.78 18.89
C ILE A 179 -3.22 -4.19 17.82
N LEU A 180 -3.09 -5.48 17.53
CA LEU A 180 -2.11 -6.00 16.57
C LEU A 180 -2.52 -5.75 15.12
N PHE A 181 -3.83 -5.65 14.83
CA PHE A 181 -4.32 -5.11 13.55
C PHE A 181 -4.55 -3.58 13.59
N TYR A 182 -3.87 -2.90 14.53
CA TYR A 182 -3.79 -1.44 14.67
C TYR A 182 -5.10 -0.73 14.96
N TYR A 183 -6.04 -1.44 15.57
CA TYR A 183 -7.26 -0.83 16.09
C TYR A 183 -6.98 -0.17 17.44
N VAL A 184 -7.23 1.14 17.51
CA VAL A 184 -7.20 1.91 18.76
C VAL A 184 -8.51 2.70 18.85
N PRO A 185 -9.39 2.41 19.82
CA PRO A 185 -10.65 3.13 19.99
C PRO A 185 -10.45 4.65 19.99
N GLY A 186 -11.19 5.36 19.15
CA GLY A 186 -11.15 6.82 19.06
C GLY A 186 -9.90 7.43 18.42
N LYS A 187 -8.89 6.63 18.03
CA LYS A 187 -7.63 7.15 17.43
C LYS A 187 -7.28 6.54 16.08
N SER A 188 -7.46 5.24 15.90
CA SER A 188 -7.05 4.56 14.67
C SER A 188 -8.03 3.45 14.28
N SER A 189 -8.46 3.48 13.02
CA SER A 189 -9.19 2.37 12.41
C SER A 189 -8.30 1.14 12.26
N ALA A 190 -8.92 -0.04 12.26
CA ALA A 190 -8.23 -1.29 11.99
C ALA A 190 -7.73 -1.39 10.54
N ILE A 191 -6.62 -2.09 10.33
CA ILE A 191 -6.17 -2.51 8.99
C ILE A 191 -7.01 -3.69 8.52
N ALA A 192 -7.46 -3.69 7.26
CA ALA A 192 -8.12 -4.84 6.65
C ALA A 192 -7.12 -5.98 6.36
N ILE A 193 -7.56 -7.24 6.49
CA ILE A 193 -6.69 -8.40 6.24
C ILE A 193 -6.11 -8.42 4.82
N SER A 194 -6.91 -8.01 3.83
CA SER A 194 -6.46 -7.85 2.44
C SER A 194 -5.36 -6.79 2.33
N THR A 195 -5.51 -5.65 3.00
CA THR A 195 -4.49 -4.58 3.05
C THR A 195 -3.19 -5.10 3.68
N ALA A 196 -3.27 -5.87 4.77
CA ALA A 196 -2.09 -6.45 5.42
C ALA A 196 -1.34 -7.43 4.49
N LEU A 197 -2.06 -8.31 3.80
CA LEU A 197 -1.48 -9.24 2.80
C LEU A 197 -0.79 -8.47 1.67
N LEU A 198 -1.42 -7.42 1.15
CA LEU A 198 -0.86 -6.63 0.06
C LEU A 198 0.41 -5.89 0.47
N PHE A 199 0.51 -5.39 1.70
CA PHE A 199 1.75 -4.80 2.21
C PHE A 199 2.89 -5.83 2.31
N VAL A 200 2.59 -7.05 2.76
CA VAL A 200 3.58 -8.14 2.79
C VAL A 200 4.06 -8.48 1.39
N ILE A 201 3.13 -8.66 0.44
CA ILE A 201 3.46 -8.97 -0.97
C ILE A 201 4.30 -7.84 -1.59
N TRP A 202 3.94 -6.58 -1.34
CA TRP A 202 4.67 -5.43 -1.86
C TRP A 202 6.10 -5.39 -1.29
N GLY A 203 6.26 -5.54 0.02
CA GLY A 203 7.58 -5.57 0.66
C GLY A 203 8.45 -6.73 0.16
N MET A 204 7.87 -7.92 -0.02
CA MET A 204 8.57 -9.08 -0.59
C MET A 204 9.04 -8.80 -2.02
N GLY A 205 8.21 -8.12 -2.82
CA GLY A 205 8.56 -7.73 -4.18
C GLY A 205 9.79 -6.81 -4.23
N ILE A 206 9.90 -5.84 -3.31
CA ILE A 206 11.08 -4.98 -3.21
C ILE A 206 12.34 -5.76 -2.82
N LEU A 207 12.26 -6.63 -1.81
CA LEU A 207 13.40 -7.44 -1.38
C LEU A 207 13.91 -8.34 -2.52
N LEU A 208 13.02 -9.04 -3.22
CA LEU A 208 13.38 -9.90 -4.35
C LEU A 208 13.97 -9.09 -5.52
N CYS A 209 13.50 -7.87 -5.74
CA CYS A 209 14.02 -6.99 -6.78
C CYS A 209 15.48 -6.59 -6.52
N TYR A 210 15.78 -6.21 -5.29
CA TYR A 210 17.11 -5.72 -4.90
C TYR A 210 18.12 -6.86 -4.72
N ASP A 211 17.68 -8.01 -4.22
CA ASP A 211 18.51 -9.22 -4.15
C ASP A 211 18.99 -9.68 -5.54
N ASP A 212 18.14 -9.62 -6.57
CA ASP A 212 18.55 -9.90 -7.97
C ASP A 212 19.46 -8.80 -8.56
N ARG A 213 19.37 -7.56 -8.08
CA ARG A 213 20.23 -6.44 -8.50
C ARG A 213 21.64 -6.62 -7.93
N ASP A 214 21.74 -6.95 -6.65
CA ASP A 214 23.01 -7.14 -5.97
C ASP A 214 23.77 -8.36 -6.54
N ASP A 215 23.07 -9.48 -6.79
CA ASP A 215 23.62 -10.66 -7.48
C ASP A 215 24.23 -10.33 -8.87
N LYS A 216 23.66 -9.36 -9.59
CA LYS A 216 24.15 -8.92 -10.91
C LYS A 216 25.34 -7.98 -10.80
N ASN A 217 25.38 -7.13 -9.78
CA ASN A 217 26.47 -6.19 -9.57
C ASN A 217 27.75 -6.86 -9.03
N SER A 218 27.64 -8.06 -8.45
CA SER A 218 28.78 -8.83 -7.95
C SER A 218 29.48 -9.72 -9.00
N LYS A 219 28.93 -9.81 -10.22
CA LYS A 219 29.48 -10.58 -11.34
C LYS A 219 30.13 -9.67 -12.36
#